data_AF-A0A7J3V4N3-F1
#
_entry.id   AF-A0A7J3V4N3-F1
#
_cell.length_a   1.000
_cell.length_b   1.000
_cell.length_c   1.000
_cell.angle_alpha   90.00
_cell.angle_beta   90.00
_cell.angle_gamma   90.00
#
_symmetry.space_group_name_H-M   'P 1'
#
loop_
_entity.id
_entity.type
_entity.pdbx_description
1 polymer ?
#
loop_
_entity_poly.entity_id
_entity_poly.type
_entity_poly.pdbx_seq_one_letter_code
_entity_poly.pdbx_strand_id
1 'polypeptide(L)'
;MIETKKYYAPITPSLIVEFDPNVCDGCYPTFREPLCVKACRMDILLPNPDRSKPPILIYPDECCECGCCVHACPKSLKGAIKMNWPTHKQPRWKRKTTGEHFRVGMPNPPPPNPKPPAGGWYPEVKRQASNEC
;
A
#
# COMPACT_ATOMS: atom_id res chain seq x y z
N MET A 1 -2.56 37.56 7.53
CA MET A 1 -3.39 36.42 7.97
C MET A 1 -3.51 35.47 6.79
N ILE A 2 -2.99 34.25 6.89
CA ILE A 2 -3.06 33.28 5.79
C ILE A 2 -4.47 32.70 5.79
N GLU A 3 -5.26 33.03 4.77
CA GLU A 3 -6.62 32.54 4.61
C GLU A 3 -6.58 31.03 4.34
N THR A 4 -7.06 30.24 5.31
CA THR A 4 -7.08 28.79 5.23
C THR A 4 -8.29 28.36 4.41
N LYS A 5 -8.09 28.17 3.10
CA LYS A 5 -9.13 27.67 2.21
C LYS A 5 -9.36 26.18 2.49
N LYS A 6 -10.47 25.87 3.15
CA LYS A 6 -10.88 24.49 3.45
C LYS A 6 -11.58 23.91 2.23
N TYR A 7 -11.01 22.84 1.66
CA TYR A 7 -11.61 22.08 0.58
C TYR A 7 -12.30 20.86 1.17
N TYR A 8 -13.60 20.72 0.92
CA TYR A 8 -14.37 19.54 1.34
C TYR A 8 -14.53 18.63 0.12
N ALA A 9 -13.75 17.57 0.05
CA ALA A 9 -14.06 16.45 -0.81
C ALA A 9 -15.06 15.55 -0.06
N PRO A 10 -16.14 15.06 -0.69
CA PRO A 10 -16.99 14.04 -0.07
C PRO A 10 -16.12 12.81 0.18
N ILE A 11 -15.79 12.56 1.44
CA ILE A 11 -15.04 11.38 1.85
C ILE A 11 -16.03 10.23 1.88
N THR A 12 -16.06 9.47 0.81
CA THR A 12 -16.56 8.10 0.83
C THR A 12 -15.64 7.27 1.74
N PRO A 13 -16.19 6.30 2.49
CA PRO A 13 -15.43 5.51 3.45
C PRO A 13 -14.47 4.50 2.79
N SER A 14 -14.27 4.60 1.47
CA SER A 14 -13.34 3.82 0.68
C SER A 14 -11.89 4.24 0.99
N LEU A 15 -11.42 3.90 2.21
CA LEU A 15 -10.03 4.03 2.65
C LEU A 15 -9.13 3.00 1.94
N ILE A 16 -9.12 3.04 0.60
CA ILE A 16 -8.42 2.07 -0.24
C ILE A 16 -6.91 2.28 -0.15
N VAL A 17 -6.44 3.52 0.02
CA VAL A 17 -5.01 3.83 0.16
C VAL A 17 -4.78 4.59 1.47
N GLU A 18 -3.84 4.10 2.27
CA GLU A 18 -3.46 4.67 3.55
C GLU A 18 -1.95 4.95 3.55
N PHE A 19 -1.55 6.07 4.12
CA PHE A 19 -0.14 6.42 4.32
C PHE A 19 0.17 6.47 5.81
N ASP A 20 1.31 5.90 6.21
CA ASP A 20 1.84 6.07 7.56
C ASP A 20 2.73 7.32 7.59
N PRO A 21 2.32 8.42 8.25
CA PRO A 21 3.10 9.65 8.32
C PRO A 21 4.41 9.49 9.10
N ASN A 22 4.59 8.43 9.89
CA ASN A 22 5.83 8.19 10.63
C ASN A 22 6.92 7.54 9.76
N VAL A 23 6.53 6.90 8.65
CA VAL A 23 7.46 6.19 7.75
C VAL A 23 7.63 6.93 6.41
N CYS A 24 6.53 7.52 5.91
CA CYS A 24 6.54 8.27 4.66
C CYS A 24 7.15 9.66 4.86
N ASP A 25 8.20 9.94 4.11
CA ASP A 25 8.96 11.20 4.11
C ASP A 25 8.63 12.08 2.89
N GLY A 26 7.51 11.81 2.24
CA GLY A 26 7.12 12.46 0.98
C GLY A 26 8.11 12.24 -0.17
N CYS A 27 9.04 11.27 -0.06
CA CYS A 27 10.09 10.99 -1.05
C CYS A 27 11.08 12.16 -1.27
N TYR A 28 11.15 13.11 -0.33
CA TYR A 28 12.08 14.24 -0.36
C TYR A 28 13.39 13.91 0.38
N PRO A 29 14.58 14.39 -0.07
CA PRO A 29 14.87 15.18 -1.27
C PRO A 29 15.14 14.34 -2.53
N THR A 30 14.96 13.03 -2.45
CA THR A 30 15.40 12.08 -3.49
C THR A 30 14.71 12.26 -4.83
N PHE A 31 13.42 12.60 -4.84
CA PHE A 31 12.64 12.69 -6.08
C PHE A 31 12.01 14.08 -6.28
N ARG A 32 11.86 14.48 -7.56
CA ARG A 32 11.17 15.72 -7.92
C ARG A 32 9.69 15.68 -7.54
N GLU A 33 9.06 14.53 -7.66
CA GLU A 33 7.68 14.26 -7.23
C GLU A 33 7.62 12.85 -6.59
N PRO A 34 6.69 12.59 -5.66
CA PRO A 34 6.58 11.26 -5.06
C PRO A 34 6.30 10.18 -6.12
N LEU A 35 7.03 9.06 -6.07
CA LEU A 35 6.86 7.99 -7.06
C LEU A 35 5.45 7.38 -7.07
N CYS A 36 4.80 7.33 -5.91
CA CYS A 36 3.41 6.88 -5.79
C CYS A 36 2.41 7.81 -6.50
N VAL A 37 2.66 9.13 -6.49
CA VAL A 37 1.86 10.11 -7.24
C VAL A 37 2.03 9.88 -8.73
N LYS A 38 3.29 9.83 -9.21
CA LYS A 38 3.62 9.60 -10.62
C LYS A 38 3.08 8.26 -11.15
N ALA A 39 3.07 7.21 -10.31
CA ALA A 39 2.63 5.88 -10.70
C ALA A 39 1.10 5.70 -10.68
N CYS A 40 0.35 6.65 -10.13
CA CYS A 40 -1.09 6.54 -10.05
C CYS A 40 -1.70 6.54 -11.47
N ARG A 41 -2.52 5.55 -11.79
CA ARG A 41 -3.15 5.45 -13.13
C ARG A 41 -4.40 6.33 -13.27
N MET A 42 -4.90 6.84 -12.15
CA MET A 42 -6.16 7.58 -12.05
C MET A 42 -5.96 9.00 -11.51
N ASP A 43 -4.71 9.43 -11.28
CA ASP A 43 -4.36 10.76 -10.78
C ASP A 43 -5.09 11.20 -9.48
N ILE A 44 -5.48 10.22 -8.63
CA ILE A 44 -6.22 10.48 -7.37
C ILE A 44 -5.32 10.96 -6.22
N LEU A 45 -4.01 11.05 -6.44
CA LEU A 45 -3.00 11.46 -5.45
C LEU A 45 -2.38 12.79 -5.87
N LEU A 46 -2.43 13.79 -4.99
CA LEU A 46 -1.71 15.04 -5.16
C LEU A 46 -0.43 15.05 -4.32
N PRO A 47 0.66 15.66 -4.81
CA PRO A 47 1.82 15.91 -3.98
C PRO A 47 1.44 16.83 -2.81
N ASN A 48 1.98 16.55 -1.62
CA ASN A 48 1.75 17.40 -0.47
C ASN A 48 2.51 18.73 -0.64
N PRO A 49 1.91 19.89 -0.34
CA PRO A 49 2.61 21.17 -0.32
C PRO A 49 3.85 21.14 0.59
N ASP A 50 3.76 20.43 1.71
CA ASP A 50 4.90 20.10 2.56
C ASP A 50 5.54 18.80 2.06
N ARG A 51 6.68 18.93 1.37
CA ARG A 51 7.37 17.82 0.72
C ARG A 51 7.84 16.72 1.65
N SER A 52 7.88 16.96 2.96
CA SER A 52 8.23 15.95 3.96
C SER A 52 7.06 15.04 4.34
N LYS A 53 5.84 15.38 3.92
CA LYS A 53 4.61 14.69 4.32
C LYS A 53 4.07 13.76 3.22
N PRO A 54 3.22 12.78 3.59
CA PRO A 54 2.57 11.91 2.62
C PRO A 54 1.72 12.67 1.60
N PRO A 55 1.56 12.14 0.37
CA PRO A 55 0.63 12.66 -0.62
C PRO A 55 -0.81 12.78 -0.10
N ILE A 56 -1.60 13.67 -0.72
CA ILE A 56 -2.99 13.91 -0.39
C ILE A 56 -3.87 13.06 -1.33
N LEU A 57 -4.74 12.24 -0.75
CA LEU A 57 -5.75 11.47 -1.49
C LEU A 57 -7.00 12.33 -1.72
N ILE A 58 -7.34 12.62 -2.98
CA ILE A 58 -8.40 13.60 -3.32
C ILE A 58 -9.69 12.98 -3.88
N TYR A 59 -9.62 11.82 -4.54
CA TYR A 59 -10.78 11.12 -5.10
C TYR A 59 -10.66 9.61 -4.88
N PRO A 60 -10.86 9.12 -3.65
CA PRO A 60 -10.64 7.70 -3.31
C PRO A 60 -11.47 6.73 -4.16
N ASP A 61 -12.70 7.12 -4.54
CA ASP A 61 -13.60 6.27 -5.32
C ASP A 61 -13.17 6.04 -6.77
N GLU A 62 -12.32 6.92 -7.31
CA GLU A 62 -11.80 6.76 -8.67
C GLU A 62 -10.61 5.79 -8.70
N CYS A 63 -10.19 5.25 -7.54
CA CYS A 63 -9.13 4.25 -7.49
C CYS A 63 -9.50 3.01 -8.29
N CYS A 64 -8.73 2.71 -9.35
CA CYS A 64 -8.88 1.47 -10.11
C CYS A 64 -8.34 0.22 -9.37
N GLU A 65 -7.95 0.39 -8.11
CA GLU A 65 -7.48 -0.66 -7.21
C GLU A 65 -6.31 -1.50 -7.76
N CYS A 66 -5.43 -0.87 -8.54
CA CYS A 66 -4.31 -1.53 -9.21
C CYS A 66 -3.08 -1.74 -8.31
N GLY A 67 -2.95 -1.00 -7.22
CA GLY A 67 -1.78 -1.07 -6.33
C GLY A 67 -0.48 -0.51 -6.91
N CYS A 68 -0.50 0.15 -8.09
CA CYS A 68 0.70 0.71 -8.71
C CYS A 68 1.44 1.71 -7.80
N CYS A 69 0.70 2.51 -7.02
CA CYS A 69 1.28 3.45 -6.05
C CYS A 69 2.04 2.74 -4.92
N VAL A 70 1.53 1.59 -4.45
CA VAL A 70 2.20 0.78 -3.42
C VAL A 70 3.46 0.14 -3.98
N HIS A 71 3.38 -0.44 -5.18
CA HIS A 71 4.54 -1.06 -5.83
C HIS A 71 5.65 -0.06 -6.19
N ALA A 72 5.29 1.17 -6.57
CA ALA A 72 6.25 2.21 -6.89
C ALA A 72 6.92 2.82 -5.63
N CYS A 73 6.33 2.64 -4.44
CA CYS A 73 6.87 3.25 -3.23
C CYS A 73 8.12 2.50 -2.74
N PRO A 74 9.28 3.18 -2.60
CA PRO A 74 10.52 2.55 -2.17
C PRO A 74 10.48 2.12 -0.69
N LYS A 75 9.56 2.68 0.09
CA LYS A 75 9.34 2.35 1.51
C LYS A 75 8.03 1.60 1.76
N SER A 76 7.40 1.05 0.73
CA SER A 76 6.16 0.26 0.87
C SER A 76 6.31 -0.89 1.87
N LEU A 77 7.44 -1.60 1.79
CA LEU A 77 7.79 -2.70 2.69
C LEU A 77 8.04 -2.27 4.13
N LYS A 78 8.39 -0.99 4.35
CA LYS A 78 8.53 -0.38 5.67
C LYS A 78 7.18 0.11 6.21
N GLY A 79 6.10 0.01 5.44
CA GLY A 79 4.75 0.44 5.82
C GLY A 79 4.40 1.88 5.43
N ALA A 80 5.20 2.57 4.60
CA ALA A 80 4.93 3.97 4.24
C ALA A 80 3.59 4.18 3.53
N ILE A 81 3.15 3.18 2.76
CA ILE A 81 1.88 3.16 2.06
C ILE A 81 1.31 1.75 2.12
N LYS A 82 0.00 1.66 2.34
CA LYS A 82 -0.76 0.42 2.32
C LYS A 82 -1.97 0.60 1.42
N MET A 83 -2.36 -0.48 0.77
CA MET A 83 -3.64 -0.54 0.09
C MET A 83 -4.55 -1.56 0.77
N ASN A 84 -5.78 -1.16 1.07
CA ASN A 84 -6.83 -2.00 1.61
C ASN A 84 -7.66 -2.53 0.44
N TRP A 85 -7.23 -3.66 -0.14
CA TRP A 85 -7.98 -4.29 -1.22
C TRP A 85 -9.37 -4.73 -0.76
N PRO A 86 -10.42 -4.45 -1.55
CA PRO A 86 -11.75 -4.97 -1.28
C PRO A 86 -11.74 -6.49 -1.18
N THR A 87 -12.64 -7.05 -0.37
CA THR A 87 -12.74 -8.48 -0.10
C THR A 87 -12.79 -9.34 -1.37
N HIS A 88 -13.42 -8.84 -2.44
CA HIS A 88 -13.52 -9.56 -3.71
C HIS A 88 -12.18 -9.65 -4.48
N LYS A 89 -11.23 -8.75 -4.23
CA LYS A 89 -9.87 -8.78 -4.81
C LYS A 89 -8.84 -9.44 -3.92
N GLN A 90 -9.20 -9.80 -2.69
CA GLN A 90 -8.28 -10.51 -1.80
C GLN A 90 -8.01 -11.91 -2.35
N PRO A 91 -6.73 -12.33 -2.42
CA PRO A 91 -6.40 -13.60 -3.02
C PRO A 91 -6.96 -14.76 -2.18
N ARG A 92 -7.67 -15.64 -2.88
CA ARG A 92 -8.08 -16.95 -2.39
C ARG A 92 -7.32 -18.00 -3.18
N TRP A 93 -6.69 -18.94 -2.50
CA TRP A 93 -6.05 -20.09 -3.16
C TRP A 93 -6.71 -21.39 -2.74
N LYS A 94 -6.78 -22.33 -3.69
CA LYS A 94 -7.34 -23.67 -3.48
C LYS A 94 -6.21 -24.70 -3.58
N ARG A 95 -6.09 -25.60 -2.61
CA ARG A 95 -5.19 -26.75 -2.72
C ARG A 95 -5.73 -27.68 -3.79
N LYS A 96 -4.96 -27.94 -4.86
CA LYS A 96 -5.41 -28.81 -5.95
C LYS A 96 -5.68 -30.26 -5.50
N THR A 97 -4.90 -30.77 -4.54
CA THR A 97 -4.99 -32.16 -4.07
C THR A 97 -6.19 -32.41 -3.15
N THR A 98 -6.42 -31.54 -2.16
CA THR A 98 -7.48 -31.73 -1.15
C THR A 98 -8.76 -30.94 -1.47
N GLY A 99 -8.67 -29.92 -2.31
CA GLY A 99 -9.76 -29.01 -2.58
C GLY A 99 -9.99 -27.93 -1.52
N GLU A 100 -9.18 -27.88 -0.46
CA GLU A 100 -9.29 -26.89 0.61
C GLU A 100 -9.08 -25.45 0.11
N HIS A 101 -9.82 -24.52 0.70
CA HIS A 101 -9.75 -23.10 0.38
C HIS A 101 -9.06 -22.32 1.49
N PHE A 102 -8.12 -21.46 1.10
CA PHE A 102 -7.39 -20.59 2.00
C PHE A 102 -7.61 -19.13 1.63
N ARG A 103 -7.56 -18.25 2.63
CA ARG A 103 -7.73 -16.81 2.50
C ARG A 103 -6.68 -16.09 3.35
N VAL A 104 -6.34 -14.87 2.95
CA VAL A 104 -5.50 -13.99 3.76
C VAL A 104 -6.19 -13.73 5.10
N GLY A 105 -5.46 -13.87 6.21
CA GLY A 105 -5.99 -13.61 7.56
C GLY A 105 -6.90 -14.69 8.16
N MET A 106 -6.97 -15.90 7.59
CA MET A 106 -7.71 -17.01 8.23
C MET A 106 -7.08 -17.45 9.56
N PRO A 107 -7.84 -17.98 10.54
CA PRO A 107 -7.33 -18.36 11.86
C PRO A 107 -6.18 -19.37 11.84
N ASN A 108 -6.21 -20.34 10.92
CA ASN A 108 -5.21 -21.40 10.81
C ASN A 108 -4.51 -21.36 9.44
N PRO A 109 -3.72 -20.31 9.15
CA PRO A 109 -3.13 -20.16 7.82
C PRO A 109 -2.14 -21.31 7.53
N PRO A 110 -2.05 -21.79 6.28
CA PRO A 110 -1.00 -22.73 5.91
C PRO A 110 0.37 -22.09 6.14
N PRO A 111 1.43 -22.89 6.39
CA PRO A 111 2.77 -22.34 6.56
C PRO A 111 3.16 -21.49 5.35
N PRO A 112 3.83 -20.34 5.56
CA PRO A 112 4.23 -19.46 4.46
C PRO A 112 5.07 -20.21 3.42
N ASN A 113 4.83 -19.94 2.14
CA ASN A 113 5.66 -20.50 1.07
C ASN A 113 7.10 -19.93 1.19
N PRO A 114 8.12 -20.75 1.48
CA PRO A 114 9.49 -20.27 1.63
C PRO A 114 10.20 -20.14 0.28
N LYS A 115 9.60 -20.61 -0.82
CA LYS A 115 10.20 -20.53 -2.14
C LYS A 115 10.34 -19.06 -2.54
N PRO A 116 11.50 -18.63 -3.07
CA PRO A 116 11.65 -17.30 -3.62
C PRO A 116 10.56 -17.04 -4.67
N PRO A 117 10.09 -15.79 -4.81
CA PRO A 117 9.31 -15.42 -5.98
C PRO A 117 10.15 -15.66 -7.24
N ALA A 118 9.50 -16.00 -8.35
CA ALA A 118 10.17 -16.39 -9.60
C ALA A 118 11.17 -15.35 -10.12
N GLY A 119 11.00 -14.07 -9.76
CA GLY A 119 11.92 -12.98 -10.13
C GLY A 119 13.09 -12.75 -9.17
N GLY A 120 13.28 -13.59 -8.14
CA GLY A 120 14.36 -13.43 -7.14
C GLY A 120 14.25 -12.19 -6.27
N TRP A 121 13.18 -11.42 -6.38
CA TRP A 121 12.96 -10.20 -5.61
C TRP A 121 12.64 -10.55 -4.16
N TYR A 122 13.59 -10.32 -3.26
CA TYR A 122 13.32 -10.28 -1.84
C TYR A 122 13.15 -8.84 -1.40
N PRO A 123 12.08 -8.49 -0.68
CA PRO A 123 12.13 -7.31 0.14
C PRO A 123 13.28 -7.49 1.14
N GLU A 124 14.23 -6.55 1.22
CA GLU A 124 15.25 -6.51 2.27
C GLU A 124 14.58 -6.22 3.63
N VAL A 125 13.75 -7.14 4.08
CA VAL A 125 13.29 -7.21 5.44
C VAL A 125 14.02 -8.42 5.98
N LYS A 126 15.03 -8.16 6.81
CA LYS A 126 15.54 -9.20 7.71
C LYS A 126 14.29 -9.79 8.38
N ARG A 127 13.89 -11.00 7.99
CA ARG A 127 13.02 -11.83 8.79
C ARG A 127 13.71 -11.86 10.15
N GLN A 128 13.17 -11.14 11.13
CA GLN A 128 13.56 -11.38 12.50
C GLN A 128 13.21 -12.85 12.75
N ALA A 129 14.25 -13.67 12.77
CA ALA A 129 14.21 -14.93 13.46
C ALA A 129 14.08 -14.58 14.95
N SER A 130 12.83 -14.46 15.39
CA SER A 130 12.43 -14.69 16.77
C SER A 130 11.34 -15.76 16.62
N ASN A 131 11.63 -17.05 16.79
CA ASN A 131 11.88 -17.67 18.09
C ASN A 131 11.13 -16.91 19.18
N GLU A 132 10.01 -17.51 19.60
CA GLU A 132 9.21 -17.29 20.82
C GLU A 132 7.74 -16.89 20.59
N CYS A 133 6.90 -17.84 21.05
CA CYS A 133 5.45 -17.91 21.25
C CYS A 133 4.54 -18.11 20.03
#